data_AF-A0A9D7ELR8-F1
#
_entry.id   AF-A0A9D7ELR8-F1
#
_cell.length_a   1.000
_cell.length_b   1.000
_cell.length_c   1.000
_cell.angle_alpha   90.00
_cell.angle_beta   90.00
_cell.angle_gamma   90.00
#
_symmetry.space_group_name_H-M   'P 1'
#
loop_
_entity.id
_entity.type
_entity.pdbx_description
1 polymer ?
#
loop_
_entity_poly.entity_id
_entity_poly.type
_entity_poly.pdbx_seq_one_letter_code
_entity_poly.pdbx_strand_id
1 'polypeptide(L)'
;MHPLREELNRFVEGLETAHSTIAHIRECKFCKTYCERYKLLLSEIDSAGVIDREDISEIASSIFAGKSLPNIIYLSPFHRNTLPGQRILAADGERANEPVLQNLATWYSQEQDIVVRVMRDTERAVDYLQVIAQDESQMSHVLIESANAQLTYVTDKQGKVEFGLRQVEDLASIRWQIRLPEGGFQLDSLSYNPGARQERN
;
A
#
# COMPACT_ATOMS: atom_id res chain seq x y z
N MET A 1 47.01 7.61 15.62
CA MET A 1 45.61 8.09 15.53
C MET A 1 45.31 8.40 14.08
N HIS A 2 44.11 8.08 13.61
CA HIS A 2 43.67 8.44 12.26
C HIS A 2 43.02 9.84 12.28
N PRO A 3 43.17 10.63 11.21
CA PRO A 3 42.39 11.86 11.01
C PRO A 3 40.89 11.58 11.07
N LEU A 4 40.11 12.60 11.42
CA LEU A 4 38.66 12.48 11.43
C LEU A 4 38.13 12.27 10.01
N ARG A 5 36.99 11.59 9.89
CA ARG A 5 36.37 11.28 8.60
C ARG A 5 36.09 12.53 7.77
N GLU A 6 35.69 13.62 8.41
CA GLU A 6 35.43 14.92 7.79
C GLU A 6 36.69 15.51 7.15
N GLU A 7 37.85 15.37 7.79
CA GLU A 7 39.12 15.86 7.26
C GLU A 7 39.56 15.06 6.03
N LEU A 8 39.31 13.75 6.03
CA LEU A 8 39.57 12.89 4.87
C LEU A 8 38.64 13.20 3.69
N ASN A 9 37.36 13.51 3.96
CA ASN A 9 36.41 13.92 2.93
C ASN A 9 36.83 15.26 2.30
N ARG A 10 37.15 16.27 3.12
CA ARG A 10 37.66 17.57 2.66
C ARG A 10 38.90 17.43 1.79
N PHE A 11 39.81 16.51 2.15
CA PHE A 11 40.99 16.22 1.34
C PHE A 11 40.63 15.68 -0.05
N VAL A 12 39.66 14.77 -0.13
CA VAL A 12 39.20 14.18 -1.39
C VAL A 12 38.49 15.22 -2.27
N GLU A 13 37.70 16.11 -1.67
CA GLU A 13 36.98 17.20 -2.34
C GLU A 13 37.89 18.38 -2.77
N GLY A 14 39.19 18.32 -2.46
CA GLY A 14 40.16 19.37 -2.80
C GLY A 14 40.06 20.62 -1.95
N LEU A 15 39.37 20.55 -0.79
CA LEU A 15 39.26 21.65 0.16
C LEU A 15 40.53 21.76 1.03
N GLU A 16 40.74 22.95 1.62
CA GLU A 16 41.88 23.18 2.52
C GLU A 16 41.87 22.15 3.67
N THR A 17 42.99 21.45 3.82
CA THR A 17 43.24 20.43 4.85
C THR A 17 44.59 20.67 5.51
N ALA A 18 44.71 20.29 6.79
CA ALA A 18 45.95 20.47 7.53
C ALA A 18 47.09 19.66 6.90
N HIS A 19 48.31 20.22 6.88
CA HIS A 19 49.50 19.52 6.36
C HIS A 19 49.77 18.18 7.05
N SER A 20 49.43 18.06 8.34
CA SER A 20 49.53 16.81 9.11
C SER A 20 48.63 15.71 8.54
N THR A 21 47.41 16.04 8.09
CA THR A 21 46.46 15.10 7.49
C THR A 21 46.98 14.60 6.13
N ILE A 22 47.55 15.49 5.31
CA ILE A 22 48.13 15.13 4.02
C ILE A 22 49.32 14.18 4.21
N ALA A 23 50.21 14.48 5.16
CA ALA A 23 51.34 13.60 5.50
C ALA A 23 50.84 12.22 5.95
N HIS A 24 49.83 12.18 6.84
CA HIS A 24 49.25 10.93 7.32
C HIS A 24 48.66 10.07 6.19
N ILE A 25 47.92 10.66 5.25
CA ILE A 25 47.28 9.91 4.14
C ILE A 25 48.34 9.24 3.25
N ARG A 26 49.52 9.84 3.10
CA ARG A 26 50.62 9.25 2.29
C ARG A 26 51.21 8.00 2.94
N GLU A 27 51.25 7.94 4.26
CA GLU A 27 51.88 6.86 5.01
C GLU A 27 50.88 5.78 5.45
N CYS A 28 49.64 6.18 5.74
CA CYS A 28 48.62 5.28 6.26
C CYS A 28 47.82 4.60 5.15
N LYS A 29 48.08 3.30 4.94
CA LYS A 29 47.36 2.45 3.95
C LYS A 29 45.83 2.50 4.12
N PHE A 30 45.33 2.51 5.37
CA PHE A 30 43.89 2.55 5.66
C PHE A 30 43.24 3.86 5.16
N CYS A 31 43.79 5.01 5.54
CA CYS A 31 43.28 6.31 5.11
C CYS A 31 43.40 6.49 3.60
N LYS A 32 44.45 5.95 2.98
CA LYS A 32 44.60 5.93 1.52
C LYS A 32 43.47 5.15 0.83
N THR A 33 43.20 3.92 1.26
CA THR A 33 42.09 3.12 0.70
C THR A 33 40.73 3.79 0.90
N TYR A 34 40.50 4.43 2.05
CA TYR A 34 39.27 5.20 2.27
C TYR A 34 39.12 6.35 1.25
N CYS A 35 40.18 7.14 1.06
CA CYS A 35 40.16 8.27 0.10
C CYS A 35 39.95 7.79 -1.34
N GLU A 36 40.57 6.67 -1.74
CA GLU A 36 40.38 6.07 -3.07
C GLU A 36 38.94 5.61 -3.30
N ARG A 37 38.32 4.94 -2.31
CA ARG A 37 36.91 4.54 -2.39
C ARG A 37 35.97 5.73 -2.45
N TYR A 38 36.24 6.76 -1.67
CA TYR A 38 35.40 7.96 -1.65
C TYR A 38 35.50 8.74 -2.97
N LYS A 39 36.70 8.79 -3.59
CA LYS A 39 36.87 9.31 -4.96
C LYS A 39 36.07 8.55 -6.00
N LEU A 40 36.08 7.21 -5.92
CA LEU A 40 35.30 6.37 -6.83
C LEU A 40 33.80 6.66 -6.70
N LEU A 41 33.30 6.75 -5.47
CA LEU A 41 31.90 7.08 -5.19
C LEU A 41 31.53 8.45 -5.78
N LEU A 42 32.37 9.48 -5.61
CA LEU A 42 32.12 10.79 -6.19
C LEU A 42 32.10 10.73 -7.74
N SER A 43 32.99 9.96 -8.36
CA SER A 43 32.96 9.77 -9.82
C SER A 43 31.72 9.01 -10.30
N GLU A 44 31.20 8.06 -9.52
CA GLU A 44 29.93 7.37 -9.80
C GLU A 44 28.73 8.32 -9.66
N ILE A 45 28.77 9.22 -8.67
CA ILE A 45 27.74 10.26 -8.51
C ILE A 45 27.80 11.29 -9.64
N ASP A 46 28.99 11.75 -10.02
CA ASP A 46 29.17 12.72 -11.12
C ASP A 46 28.78 12.11 -12.46
N SER A 47 29.09 10.83 -12.71
CA SER A 47 28.63 10.12 -13.90
C SER A 47 27.13 9.84 -13.90
N ALA A 48 26.51 9.62 -12.73
CA ALA A 48 25.07 9.57 -12.57
C ALA A 48 24.40 10.96 -12.63
N GLY A 49 25.16 12.05 -12.46
CA GLY A 49 24.72 13.44 -12.59
C GLY A 49 24.49 13.88 -14.04
N VAL A 50 24.87 13.06 -15.02
CA VAL A 50 24.55 13.22 -16.45
C VAL A 50 23.39 12.29 -16.83
N ILE A 51 22.34 12.27 -16.01
CA ILE A 51 21.02 11.85 -16.49
C ILE A 51 20.34 13.12 -16.95
N ASP A 52 20.02 13.18 -18.24
CA ASP A 52 19.38 14.35 -18.84
C ASP A 52 18.13 14.70 -18.03
N ARG A 53 18.04 15.94 -17.53
CA ARG A 53 16.89 16.35 -16.71
C ARG A 53 15.59 16.31 -17.50
N GLU A 54 15.68 16.33 -18.83
CA GLU A 54 14.55 16.11 -19.73
C GLU A 54 14.02 14.68 -19.60
N ASP A 55 14.89 13.67 -19.54
CA ASP A 55 14.50 12.25 -19.36
C ASP A 55 13.88 11.98 -18.00
N ILE A 56 14.35 12.61 -16.91
CA ILE A 56 13.71 12.42 -15.59
C ILE A 56 12.33 13.06 -15.56
N SER A 57 12.13 14.19 -16.25
CA SER A 57 10.81 14.82 -16.34
C SER A 57 9.86 14.02 -17.22
N GLU A 58 10.33 13.40 -18.31
CA GLU A 58 9.56 12.50 -19.17
C GLU A 58 9.29 11.13 -18.51
N ILE A 59 10.23 10.61 -17.73
CA ILE A 59 10.02 9.38 -16.95
C ILE A 59 9.10 9.66 -15.75
N ALA A 60 9.29 10.77 -15.04
CA ALA A 60 8.37 11.16 -13.98
C ALA A 60 6.98 11.47 -14.55
N SER A 61 6.88 12.22 -15.65
CA SER A 61 5.59 12.48 -16.29
C SER A 61 5.01 11.23 -16.95
N SER A 62 5.76 10.24 -17.43
CA SER A 62 5.17 8.96 -17.87
C SER A 62 4.74 8.08 -16.69
N ILE A 63 5.45 8.12 -15.56
CA ILE A 63 5.06 7.43 -14.32
C ILE A 63 3.86 8.09 -13.65
N PHE A 64 3.70 9.42 -13.75
CA PHE A 64 2.66 10.19 -13.06
C PHE A 64 1.52 10.71 -13.97
N ALA A 65 1.73 10.90 -15.27
CA ALA A 65 0.66 11.25 -16.22
C ALA A 65 -0.16 10.04 -16.68
N GLY A 66 0.30 8.82 -16.38
CA GLY A 66 -0.47 7.58 -16.53
C GLY A 66 -1.11 7.07 -15.25
N LYS A 67 -0.77 7.63 -14.07
CA LYS A 67 -1.43 7.30 -12.81
C LYS A 67 -2.63 8.20 -12.66
N SER A 68 -3.81 7.65 -12.94
CA SER A 68 -5.03 8.06 -12.26
C SER A 68 -4.67 8.35 -10.79
N LEU A 69 -5.14 9.47 -10.25
CA LEU A 69 -5.24 9.61 -8.81
C LEU A 69 -5.85 8.31 -8.29
N PRO A 70 -5.35 7.72 -7.17
CA PRO A 70 -5.93 6.50 -6.62
C PRO A 70 -7.44 6.65 -6.64
N ASN A 71 -8.10 5.73 -7.33
CA ASN A 71 -9.52 5.78 -7.63
C ASN A 71 -10.24 5.52 -6.32
N ILE A 72 -10.29 6.57 -5.50
CA ILE A 72 -10.86 6.59 -4.17
C ILE A 72 -12.34 6.70 -4.39
N ILE A 73 -13.04 5.62 -4.08
CA ILE A 73 -14.47 5.56 -4.20
C ILE A 73 -15.05 5.88 -2.84
N TYR A 74 -15.73 7.03 -2.76
CA TYR A 74 -16.46 7.41 -1.57
C TYR A 74 -17.78 6.68 -1.51
N LEU A 75 -18.03 6.01 -0.39
CA LEU A 75 -19.26 5.28 -0.19
C LEU A 75 -20.29 6.11 0.57
N SER A 76 -21.53 6.05 0.12
CA SER A 76 -22.67 6.66 0.79
C SER A 76 -23.46 5.60 1.57
N PRO A 77 -23.93 5.90 2.80
CA PRO A 77 -24.75 4.97 3.56
C PRO A 77 -26.08 4.73 2.84
N PHE A 78 -26.51 3.47 2.80
CA PHE A 78 -27.82 3.10 2.30
C PHE A 78 -28.82 3.11 3.46
N HIS A 79 -29.62 4.18 3.56
CA HIS A 79 -30.70 4.23 4.51
C HIS A 79 -31.92 3.49 3.95
N ARG A 80 -32.21 2.29 4.49
CA ARG A 80 -33.54 1.72 4.32
C ARG A 80 -34.50 2.59 5.10
N ASN A 81 -35.35 3.34 4.40
CA ASN A 81 -36.59 3.84 4.98
C ASN A 81 -37.49 2.62 5.22
N THR A 82 -37.26 1.89 6.30
CA THR A 82 -38.26 0.98 6.84
C THR A 82 -39.41 1.86 7.29
N LEU A 83 -40.44 1.95 6.45
CA LEU A 83 -41.68 2.61 6.84
C LEU A 83 -42.16 1.95 8.14
N PRO A 84 -42.39 2.71 9.22
CA PRO A 84 -42.99 2.17 10.42
C PRO A 84 -44.35 1.57 10.04
N GLY A 85 -44.50 0.25 10.17
CA GLY A 85 -45.71 -0.47 9.80
C GLY A 85 -45.63 -1.35 8.55
N GLN A 86 -44.44 -1.64 8.01
CA GLN A 86 -44.28 -2.72 7.02
C GLN A 86 -44.68 -4.06 7.67
N ARG A 87 -45.90 -4.51 7.39
CA ARG A 87 -46.48 -5.74 7.94
C ARG A 87 -45.82 -6.95 7.27
N ILE A 88 -45.02 -7.67 8.04
CA ILE A 88 -44.61 -9.04 7.76
C ILE A 88 -45.89 -9.89 7.83
N LEU A 89 -46.19 -10.64 6.77
CA LEU A 89 -47.44 -11.41 6.67
C LEU A 89 -47.23 -12.80 7.26
N ALA A 90 -48.26 -13.32 7.95
CA ALA A 90 -48.24 -14.57 8.70
C ALA A 90 -48.08 -15.88 7.88
N ALA A 91 -47.69 -15.80 6.60
CA ALA A 91 -47.27 -16.97 5.80
C ALA A 91 -45.77 -17.27 5.92
N ASP A 92 -45.02 -16.36 6.56
CA ASP A 92 -43.66 -16.57 7.05
C ASP A 92 -43.78 -17.36 8.37
N GLY A 93 -43.39 -18.64 8.39
CA GLY A 93 -43.63 -19.58 9.49
C GLY A 93 -43.12 -19.15 10.89
N GLU A 94 -43.24 -20.04 11.88
CA GLU A 94 -42.66 -19.82 13.22
C GLU A 94 -41.27 -19.21 13.10
N ARG A 95 -40.93 -18.23 13.96
CA ARG A 95 -39.61 -17.59 14.02
C ARG A 95 -38.55 -18.69 14.17
N ALA A 96 -38.14 -19.25 13.05
CA ALA A 96 -36.91 -19.99 12.95
C ALA A 96 -35.84 -19.03 13.45
N ASN A 97 -34.91 -19.61 14.21
CA ASN A 97 -33.75 -18.97 14.82
C ASN A 97 -33.25 -17.76 14.04
N GLU A 98 -32.68 -16.77 14.75
CA GLU A 98 -32.01 -15.64 14.12
C GLU A 98 -31.26 -16.07 12.85
N PRO A 99 -31.48 -15.41 11.71
CA PRO A 99 -30.94 -15.89 10.45
C PRO A 99 -29.42 -16.01 10.57
N VAL A 100 -28.88 -17.12 10.03
CA VAL A 100 -27.44 -17.43 10.07
C VAL A 100 -26.59 -16.25 9.59
N LEU A 101 -27.10 -15.53 8.59
CA LEU A 101 -26.48 -14.33 8.05
C LEU A 101 -27.38 -13.11 8.21
N GLN A 102 -26.86 -12.08 8.87
CA GLN A 102 -27.53 -10.79 9.04
C GLN A 102 -26.75 -9.68 8.35
N ASN A 103 -27.43 -8.80 7.60
CA ASN A 103 -26.84 -7.58 7.04
C ASN A 103 -27.06 -6.44 8.04
N LEU A 104 -25.96 -5.93 8.62
CA LEU A 104 -26.00 -4.89 9.64
C LEU A 104 -25.99 -3.49 9.04
N ALA A 105 -25.27 -3.30 7.93
CA ALA A 105 -25.18 -2.02 7.26
C ALA A 105 -24.74 -2.19 5.80
N THR A 106 -25.14 -1.25 4.94
CA THR A 106 -24.80 -1.26 3.53
C THR A 106 -24.39 0.14 3.11
N TRP A 107 -23.29 0.22 2.35
CA TRP A 107 -22.86 1.43 1.67
C TRP A 107 -22.70 1.13 0.19
N TYR A 108 -22.82 2.16 -0.64
CA TYR A 108 -22.71 2.03 -2.08
C TYR A 108 -22.03 3.23 -2.70
N SER A 109 -21.43 3.04 -3.87
CA SER A 109 -21.01 4.13 -4.75
C SER A 109 -22.01 4.30 -5.89
N GLN A 110 -22.27 5.54 -6.27
CA GLN A 110 -23.08 5.85 -7.45
C GLN A 110 -22.23 5.93 -8.73
N GLU A 111 -20.93 6.21 -8.58
CA GLU A 111 -20.02 6.40 -9.71
C GLU A 111 -19.48 5.07 -10.22
N GLN A 112 -19.33 4.10 -9.32
CA GLN A 112 -18.90 2.75 -9.62
C GLN A 112 -19.92 1.81 -9.02
N ASP A 113 -20.42 0.84 -9.80
CA ASP A 113 -21.44 -0.13 -9.38
C ASP A 113 -20.90 -1.11 -8.32
N ILE A 114 -20.55 -0.56 -7.15
CA ILE A 114 -19.92 -1.24 -6.02
C ILE A 114 -20.76 -1.02 -4.76
N VAL A 115 -21.00 -2.11 -4.05
CA VAL A 115 -21.72 -2.15 -2.78
C VAL A 115 -20.83 -2.81 -1.73
N VAL A 116 -20.75 -2.20 -0.56
CA VAL A 116 -20.08 -2.77 0.62
C VAL A 116 -21.11 -3.06 1.68
N ARG A 117 -21.09 -4.28 2.20
CA ARG A 117 -21.97 -4.73 3.29
C ARG A 117 -21.14 -5.08 4.50
N VAL A 118 -21.69 -4.77 5.66
CA VAL A 118 -21.26 -5.34 6.93
C VAL A 118 -22.21 -6.47 7.27
N MET A 119 -21.67 -7.68 7.37
CA MET A 119 -22.43 -8.90 7.58
C MET A 119 -22.04 -9.52 8.92
N ARG A 120 -23.00 -10.18 9.56
CA ARG A 120 -22.81 -11.01 10.75
C ARG A 120 -23.16 -12.44 10.43
N ASP A 121 -22.23 -13.34 10.73
CA ASP A 121 -22.42 -14.78 10.72
C ASP A 121 -22.64 -15.26 12.15
N THR A 122 -23.88 -15.61 12.49
CA THR A 122 -24.26 -15.99 13.87
C THR A 122 -23.79 -17.40 14.23
N GLU A 123 -23.62 -18.30 13.26
CA GLU A 123 -23.09 -19.65 13.48
C GLU A 123 -21.59 -19.61 13.82
N ARG A 124 -20.83 -18.79 13.10
CA ARG A 124 -19.39 -18.63 13.30
C ARG A 124 -19.03 -17.56 14.34
N ALA A 125 -20.02 -16.77 14.78
CA ALA A 125 -19.84 -15.61 15.66
C ALA A 125 -18.80 -14.60 15.14
N VAL A 126 -18.78 -14.38 13.81
CA VAL A 126 -17.86 -13.44 13.14
C VAL A 126 -18.63 -12.37 12.39
N ASP A 127 -18.04 -11.19 12.37
CA ASP A 127 -18.50 -10.07 11.54
C ASP A 127 -17.50 -9.89 10.38
N TYR A 128 -18.00 -9.58 9.18
CA TYR A 128 -17.17 -9.44 7.98
C TYR A 128 -17.68 -8.34 7.05
N LEU A 129 -16.75 -7.65 6.39
CA LEU A 129 -17.05 -6.76 5.28
C LEU A 129 -17.14 -7.60 4.01
N GLN A 130 -18.11 -7.29 3.15
CA GLN A 130 -18.27 -7.90 1.84
C GLN A 130 -18.39 -6.82 0.78
N VAL A 131 -17.48 -6.83 -0.19
CA VAL A 131 -17.54 -6.02 -1.41
C VAL A 131 -18.30 -6.81 -2.47
N ILE A 132 -19.23 -6.15 -3.16
CA ILE A 132 -20.02 -6.69 -4.26
C ILE A 132 -19.89 -5.72 -5.42
N ALA A 133 -19.37 -6.18 -6.55
CA ALA A 133 -19.23 -5.41 -7.78
C ALA A 133 -19.59 -6.28 -8.99
N GLN A 134 -19.62 -5.69 -10.20
CA GLN A 134 -19.85 -6.47 -11.43
C GLN A 134 -18.60 -7.27 -11.86
N ASP A 135 -17.41 -6.73 -11.59
CA ASP A 135 -16.12 -7.36 -11.94
C ASP A 135 -15.44 -7.93 -10.69
N GLU A 136 -14.91 -9.15 -10.79
CA GLU A 136 -14.15 -9.82 -9.74
C GLU A 136 -12.89 -9.02 -9.36
N SER A 137 -12.27 -8.32 -10.33
CA SER A 137 -11.11 -7.45 -10.10
C SER A 137 -11.41 -6.31 -9.12
N GLN A 138 -12.68 -5.89 -9.05
CA GLN A 138 -13.19 -4.84 -8.16
C GLN A 138 -13.68 -5.36 -6.81
N MET A 139 -13.62 -6.68 -6.59
CA MET A 139 -13.98 -7.33 -5.34
C MET A 139 -12.75 -7.89 -4.63
N SER A 140 -11.84 -8.51 -5.39
CA SER A 140 -10.68 -9.21 -4.85
C SER A 140 -9.54 -8.26 -4.48
N HIS A 141 -8.92 -8.47 -3.32
CA HIS A 141 -7.72 -7.73 -2.90
C HIS A 141 -7.89 -6.20 -2.87
N VAL A 142 -9.11 -5.77 -2.56
CA VAL A 142 -9.51 -4.38 -2.50
C VAL A 142 -9.25 -3.83 -1.11
N LEU A 143 -8.70 -2.62 -1.05
CA LEU A 143 -8.44 -1.92 0.20
C LEU A 143 -9.69 -1.17 0.64
N ILE A 144 -10.15 -1.43 1.86
CA ILE A 144 -11.27 -0.75 2.49
C ILE A 144 -10.72 0.05 3.68
N GLU A 145 -10.96 1.35 3.70
CA GLU A 145 -10.46 2.24 4.75
C GLU A 145 -11.61 2.99 5.41
N SER A 146 -11.48 3.25 6.70
CA SER A 146 -12.30 4.21 7.44
C SER A 146 -11.43 5.37 7.88
N ALA A 147 -11.66 6.56 7.33
CA ALA A 147 -10.87 7.74 7.64
C ALA A 147 -11.05 8.19 9.10
N ASN A 148 -12.26 8.07 9.63
CA ASN A 148 -12.58 8.52 10.99
C ASN A 148 -12.28 7.48 12.08
N ALA A 149 -12.31 6.19 11.74
CA ALA A 149 -11.97 5.12 12.69
C ALA A 149 -10.50 4.66 12.57
N GLN A 150 -9.73 5.17 11.61
CA GLN A 150 -8.35 4.76 11.32
C GLN A 150 -8.21 3.24 11.08
N LEU A 151 -9.21 2.66 10.42
CA LEU A 151 -9.24 1.23 10.11
C LEU A 151 -8.85 1.01 8.65
N THR A 152 -8.10 -0.06 8.41
CA THR A 152 -7.66 -0.47 7.07
C THR A 152 -7.78 -1.98 6.95
N TYR A 153 -8.48 -2.44 5.92
CA TYR A 153 -8.74 -3.85 5.63
C TYR A 153 -8.47 -4.16 4.16
N VAL A 154 -8.12 -5.41 3.87
CA VAL A 154 -7.95 -5.90 2.49
C VAL A 154 -8.84 -7.12 2.30
N THR A 155 -9.65 -7.12 1.25
CA THR A 155 -10.50 -8.27 0.93
C THR A 155 -9.72 -9.47 0.38
N ASP A 156 -10.24 -10.65 0.62
CA ASP A 156 -9.80 -11.87 -0.02
C ASP A 156 -10.30 -11.97 -1.47
N LYS A 157 -10.03 -13.11 -2.13
CA LYS A 157 -10.48 -13.38 -3.50
C LYS A 157 -12.00 -13.37 -3.68
N GLN A 158 -12.75 -13.55 -2.60
CA GLN A 158 -14.22 -13.60 -2.59
C GLN A 158 -14.83 -12.24 -2.25
N GLY A 159 -14.00 -11.20 -2.13
CA GLY A 159 -14.44 -9.86 -1.72
C GLY A 159 -14.78 -9.75 -0.25
N LYS A 160 -14.27 -10.64 0.62
CA LYS A 160 -14.58 -10.65 2.05
C LYS A 160 -13.37 -10.31 2.91
N VAL A 161 -13.61 -9.68 4.04
CA VAL A 161 -12.62 -9.53 5.10
C VAL A 161 -13.29 -9.62 6.46
N GLU A 162 -12.86 -10.57 7.27
CA GLU A 162 -13.32 -10.71 8.66
C GLU A 162 -12.76 -9.55 9.49
N PHE A 163 -13.61 -8.91 10.28
CA PHE A 163 -13.20 -7.79 11.13
C PHE A 163 -14.02 -7.75 12.42
N GLY A 164 -13.37 -7.43 13.53
CA GLY A 164 -14.01 -7.45 14.84
C GLY A 164 -14.82 -6.19 15.10
N LEU A 165 -16.12 -6.18 14.76
CA LEU A 165 -17.04 -5.06 15.04
C LEU A 165 -17.19 -4.69 16.52
N ARG A 166 -16.72 -5.53 17.46
CA ARG A 166 -16.74 -5.22 18.90
C ARG A 166 -16.05 -3.90 19.24
N GLN A 167 -15.27 -3.32 18.33
CA GLN A 167 -14.59 -2.04 18.50
C GLN A 167 -15.34 -0.83 17.92
N VAL A 168 -16.47 -1.03 17.22
CA VAL A 168 -17.21 0.04 16.55
C VAL A 168 -18.61 0.16 17.15
N GLU A 169 -18.81 1.19 17.98
CA GLU A 169 -20.10 1.42 18.67
C GLU A 169 -21.19 1.95 17.73
N ASP A 170 -20.83 2.70 16.68
CA ASP A 170 -21.78 3.27 15.73
C ASP A 170 -21.32 3.12 14.29
N LEU A 171 -21.76 2.02 13.65
CA LEU A 171 -21.50 1.77 12.23
C LEU A 171 -22.00 2.89 11.32
N ALA A 172 -23.11 3.55 11.66
CA ALA A 172 -23.70 4.58 10.81
C ALA A 172 -22.84 5.85 10.75
N SER A 173 -22.02 6.09 11.77
CA SER A 173 -21.08 7.22 11.81
C SER A 173 -19.81 7.01 10.99
N ILE A 174 -19.51 5.79 10.56
CA ILE A 174 -18.27 5.50 9.84
C ILE A 174 -18.35 5.96 8.39
N ARG A 175 -17.28 6.64 7.95
CA ARG A 175 -17.06 6.98 6.54
C ARG A 175 -16.08 5.98 5.92
N TRP A 176 -16.64 5.07 5.14
CA TRP A 176 -15.86 4.09 4.40
C TRP A 176 -15.44 4.63 3.03
N GLN A 177 -14.22 4.29 2.63
CA GLN A 177 -13.68 4.52 1.30
C GLN A 177 -13.06 3.23 0.77
N ILE A 178 -13.16 3.03 -0.55
CA ILE A 178 -12.56 1.89 -1.23
C ILE A 178 -11.42 2.41 -2.11
N ARG A 179 -10.29 1.70 -2.11
CA ARG A 179 -9.26 1.85 -3.13
C ARG A 179 -9.15 0.56 -3.94
N LEU A 180 -9.43 0.67 -5.23
CA LEU A 180 -9.25 -0.42 -6.17
C LEU A 180 -7.77 -0.56 -6.54
N PRO A 181 -7.30 -1.78 -6.84
CA PRO A 181 -6.03 -1.95 -7.53
C PRO A 181 -6.18 -1.38 -8.95
N GLU A 182 -5.42 -0.33 -9.28
CA GLU A 182 -5.59 0.43 -10.54
C GLU A 182 -5.04 -0.27 -11.79
N GLY A 183 -5.30 -1.56 -11.93
CA GLY A 183 -4.68 -2.41 -12.93
C GLY A 183 -3.89 -3.51 -12.25
N GLY A 184 -4.20 -4.76 -12.62
CA GLY A 184 -3.52 -5.92 -12.08
C GLY A 184 -2.02 -5.82 -12.35
N PHE A 185 -1.22 -5.73 -11.29
CA PHE A 185 0.17 -6.14 -11.37
C PHE A 185 0.16 -7.67 -11.36
N GLN A 186 0.45 -8.28 -12.51
CA GLN A 186 0.77 -9.68 -12.55
C GLN A 186 2.13 -9.85 -11.85
N LEU A 187 2.09 -10.24 -10.57
CA LEU A 187 3.28 -10.61 -9.84
C LEU A 187 3.65 -12.02 -10.27
N ASP A 188 4.63 -12.11 -11.17
CA ASP A 188 5.24 -13.40 -11.52
C ASP A 188 5.82 -14.05 -10.27
N SER A 189 5.60 -15.37 -10.13
CA SER A 189 6.15 -16.13 -9.03
C SER A 189 7.68 -16.11 -9.11
N LEU A 190 8.33 -15.49 -8.13
CA LEU A 190 9.77 -15.63 -7.91
C LEU A 190 10.07 -17.06 -7.45
N SER A 191 10.30 -17.97 -8.39
CA SER A 191 10.89 -19.27 -8.09
C SER A 191 12.38 -19.05 -7.82
N TYR A 192 12.75 -18.94 -6.55
CA TYR A 192 14.15 -18.98 -6.12
C TYR A 192 14.69 -20.37 -6.43
N ASN A 193 15.52 -20.48 -7.48
CA ASN A 193 16.22 -21.72 -7.83
C ASN A 193 17.71 -21.56 -7.46
N PRO A 194 18.13 -21.93 -6.24
CA PRO A 194 19.52 -21.78 -5.79
C PRO A 194 20.52 -22.69 -6.54
N GLY A 195 20.08 -23.48 -7.52
CA GLY A 195 20.91 -24.41 -8.29
C GLY A 195 21.29 -23.96 -9.72
N ALA A 196 20.74 -22.86 -10.24
CA ALA A 196 21.03 -22.43 -11.61
C ALA A 196 22.39 -21.70 -11.70
N ARG A 197 23.49 -22.45 -11.76
CA ARG A 197 24.76 -21.93 -12.28
C ARG A 197 24.54 -21.57 -13.75
N GLN A 198 24.66 -20.29 -14.08
CA GLN A 198 24.78 -19.83 -15.46
C GLN A 198 26.06 -20.44 -16.06
N GLU A 199 25.91 -21.48 -16.86
CA GLU A 199 26.90 -21.82 -17.87
C GLU A 199 26.80 -20.75 -18.96
N ARG A 200 27.73 -19.79 -18.92
CA ARG A 200 27.96 -18.87 -20.03
C ARG A 200 28.77 -19.62 -21.09
N ASN A 201 28.15 -19.88 -22.23
CA ASN A 201 28.87 -20.03 -23.50
C ASN A 201 29.18 -18.65 -24.06
#